data_AF-A0A0Q4Y6E6-F1
#
_entry.id   AF-A0A0Q4Y6E6-F1
#
_cell.length_a   1.000
_cell.length_b   1.000
_cell.length_c   1.000
_cell.angle_alpha   90.00
_cell.angle_beta   90.00
_cell.angle_gamma   90.00
#
_symmetry.space_group_name_H-M   'P 1'
#
loop_
_entity.id
_entity.type
_entity.pdbx_description
1 polymer ?
#
loop_
_entity_poly.entity_id
_entity_poly.type
_entity_poly.pdbx_seq_one_letter_code
_entity_poly.pdbx_strand_id
1 'polypeptide(L)'
;MNTPNAPTERRSTRAKPAIFPVSDLLGVHALWRTLWRHRVYAAVAFMTMLVASLAFFWLAATVWKADTLIQFEPQTRVPTLVGADANKADRPKEAPSLEGQMEVLRSRALLLPVIAEVGADVQLGAAKAWGFVPLGHRHGVVVERLELPAALRGRALNLEIADGRWRLTDPNDVLLIEGQVGAPVSTQLAGEPAIVHVATAGPLPMQLPLTGC
;
A
#
# COMPACT_ATOMS: atom_id res chain seq x y z
N MET A 1 -71.38 -61.53 -4.42
CA MET A 1 -70.43 -60.82 -3.54
C MET A 1 -69.97 -59.57 -4.26
N ASN A 2 -70.61 -58.43 -3.97
CA ASN A 2 -70.27 -57.11 -4.55
C ASN A 2 -69.72 -56.24 -3.42
N THR A 3 -68.50 -55.74 -3.59
CA THR A 3 -67.89 -54.74 -2.70
C THR A 3 -68.28 -53.33 -3.16
N PRO A 4 -68.77 -52.45 -2.28
CA PRO A 4 -69.09 -51.07 -2.64
C PRO A 4 -67.83 -50.20 -2.68
N ASN A 5 -67.64 -49.49 -3.79
CA ASN A 5 -66.57 -48.50 -3.95
C ASN A 5 -66.86 -47.26 -3.09
N ALA A 6 -65.98 -46.97 -2.14
CA ALA A 6 -66.04 -45.74 -1.35
C ALA A 6 -65.48 -44.55 -2.16
N PRO A 7 -66.16 -43.39 -2.21
CA PRO A 7 -65.65 -42.20 -2.87
C PRO A 7 -64.55 -41.52 -2.03
N THR A 8 -63.38 -41.35 -2.61
CA THR A 8 -62.26 -40.59 -2.05
C THR A 8 -62.48 -39.08 -2.23
N GLU A 9 -63.21 -38.48 -1.31
CA GLU A 9 -63.41 -37.03 -1.26
C GLU A 9 -62.14 -36.32 -0.74
N ARG A 10 -61.11 -36.22 -1.58
CA ARG A 10 -59.95 -35.34 -1.34
C ARG A 10 -60.36 -33.89 -1.57
N ARG A 11 -61.05 -33.29 -0.61
CA ARG A 11 -61.32 -31.85 -0.59
C ARG A 11 -60.06 -31.12 -0.11
N SER A 12 -59.19 -30.82 -1.07
CA SER A 12 -58.10 -29.86 -0.91
C SER A 12 -58.67 -28.48 -0.62
N THR A 13 -58.93 -28.19 0.65
CA THR A 13 -59.06 -26.81 1.15
C THR A 13 -57.68 -26.16 1.09
N ARG A 14 -57.19 -25.90 -0.12
CA ARG A 14 -56.01 -25.07 -0.34
C ARG A 14 -56.44 -23.66 0.03
N ALA A 15 -56.15 -23.27 1.27
CA ALA A 15 -56.36 -21.92 1.75
C ALA A 15 -55.79 -20.96 0.70
N LYS A 16 -56.66 -20.11 0.14
CA LYS A 16 -56.29 -19.09 -0.83
C LYS A 16 -55.18 -18.25 -0.18
N PRO A 17 -53.99 -18.13 -0.79
CA PRO A 17 -52.91 -17.34 -0.20
C PRO A 17 -53.45 -15.93 0.02
N ALA A 18 -53.36 -15.45 1.27
CA ALA A 18 -53.74 -14.10 1.61
C ALA A 18 -52.88 -13.16 0.75
N ILE A 19 -53.52 -12.44 -0.16
CA ILE A 19 -52.87 -11.40 -0.95
C ILE A 19 -52.66 -10.24 0.03
N PHE A 20 -51.43 -10.07 0.51
CA PHE A 20 -51.09 -8.93 1.35
C PHE A 20 -51.23 -7.64 0.53
N PRO A 21 -51.93 -6.61 1.05
CA PRO A 21 -52.10 -5.36 0.34
C PRO A 21 -50.74 -4.69 0.11
N VAL A 22 -50.45 -4.42 -1.16
CA VAL A 22 -49.19 -3.81 -1.65
C VAL A 22 -49.01 -2.36 -1.15
N SER A 23 -50.00 -1.76 -0.48
CA SER A 23 -49.87 -0.44 0.14
C SER A 23 -49.06 -0.43 1.45
N ASP A 24 -48.76 -1.61 2.02
CA ASP A 24 -47.84 -1.82 3.15
C ASP A 24 -46.44 -2.26 2.65
N LEU A 25 -46.02 -1.75 1.48
CA LEU A 25 -44.84 -2.21 0.74
C LEU A 25 -43.50 -2.06 1.48
N LEU A 26 -43.46 -1.19 2.50
CA LEU A 26 -42.54 -1.34 3.60
C LEU A 26 -43.44 -1.42 4.83
N GLY A 27 -43.52 -2.56 5.51
CA GLY A 27 -44.25 -2.68 6.78
C GLY A 27 -43.58 -1.88 7.90
N VAL A 28 -43.21 -0.62 7.67
CA VAL A 28 -42.48 0.28 8.57
C VAL A 28 -43.22 0.40 9.89
N HIS A 29 -44.55 0.49 9.85
CA HIS A 29 -45.34 0.62 11.08
C HIS A 29 -45.37 -0.68 11.91
N ALA A 30 -45.35 -1.84 11.25
CA ALA A 30 -45.23 -3.14 11.91
C ALA A 30 -43.81 -3.38 12.44
N LEU A 31 -42.79 -3.01 11.67
CA LEU A 31 -41.38 -3.01 12.06
C LEU A 31 -41.15 -2.08 13.25
N TRP A 32 -41.69 -0.86 13.22
CA TRP A 32 -41.57 0.12 14.30
C TRP A 32 -42.16 -0.40 15.62
N ARG A 33 -43.36 -0.98 15.58
CA ARG A 33 -43.96 -1.60 16.78
C ARG A 33 -43.15 -2.78 17.29
N THR A 34 -42.60 -3.60 16.39
CA THR A 34 -41.74 -4.73 16.76
C THR A 34 -40.45 -4.24 17.40
N LEU A 35 -39.82 -3.20 16.83
CA LEU A 35 -38.62 -2.57 17.36
C LEU A 35 -38.87 -1.99 18.75
N TRP A 36 -39.99 -1.29 18.95
CA TRP A 36 -40.34 -0.70 20.24
C TRP A 36 -40.63 -1.75 21.31
N ARG A 37 -41.32 -2.84 20.94
CA ARG A 37 -41.59 -3.96 21.85
C ARG A 37 -40.31 -4.65 22.30
N HIS A 38 -39.31 -4.75 21.44
CA HIS A 38 -38.03 -5.39 21.72
C HIS A 38 -36.88 -4.37 21.93
N ARG A 39 -37.19 -3.16 22.41
CA ARG A 39 -36.22 -2.05 22.59
C ARG A 39 -34.96 -2.42 23.37
N VAL A 40 -35.08 -3.31 24.37
CA VAL A 40 -33.96 -3.75 25.19
C VAL A 40 -32.97 -4.57 24.36
N TYR A 41 -33.44 -5.49 23.53
CA TYR A 41 -32.57 -6.29 22.65
C TYR A 41 -31.87 -5.43 21.61
N ALA A 42 -32.60 -4.47 21.02
CA ALA A 42 -32.01 -3.51 20.07
C ALA A 42 -30.92 -2.66 20.74
N ALA A 43 -31.16 -2.17 21.95
CA ALA A 43 -30.18 -1.39 22.70
C ALA A 43 -28.93 -2.21 23.07
N VAL A 44 -29.10 -3.47 23.49
CA VAL A 44 -27.97 -4.36 23.80
C VAL A 44 -27.13 -4.64 22.55
N ALA A 45 -27.76 -4.98 21.42
CA ALA A 45 -27.05 -5.24 20.17
C ALA A 45 -26.30 -3.99 19.65
N PHE A 46 -26.90 -2.81 19.78
CA PHE A 46 -26.23 -1.55 19.42
C PHE A 46 -25.03 -1.28 20.33
N MET A 47 -25.18 -1.47 21.64
CA MET A 47 -24.10 -1.25 22.61
C MET A 47 -22.94 -2.23 22.42
N THR A 48 -23.20 -3.51 22.13
CA THR A 48 -22.13 -4.47 21.87
C THR A 48 -21.33 -4.10 20.62
N MET A 49 -22.01 -3.66 19.56
CA MET A 49 -21.34 -3.23 18.33
C MET A 49 -20.50 -1.95 18.55
N LEU A 50 -21.00 -1.02 19.35
CA LEU A 50 -20.29 0.21 19.73
C LEU A 50 -19.03 -0.10 20.56
N VAL A 51 -19.16 -0.96 21.58
CA VAL A 51 -18.02 -1.40 22.40
C VAL A 51 -16.97 -2.13 21.55
N ALA A 52 -17.39 -3.03 20.66
CA ALA A 52 -16.48 -3.72 19.76
C ALA A 52 -15.74 -2.76 18.81
N SER A 53 -16.44 -1.72 18.31
CA SER A 53 -15.83 -0.69 17.47
C SER A 53 -14.80 0.15 18.23
N LEU A 54 -15.12 0.55 19.47
CA LEU A 54 -14.16 1.26 20.34
C LEU A 54 -12.94 0.40 20.65
N ALA A 55 -13.15 -0.87 20.98
CA ALA A 55 -12.07 -1.82 21.24
C ALA A 55 -11.18 -1.99 20.00
N PHE A 56 -11.78 -2.08 18.81
CA PHE A 56 -11.04 -2.11 17.56
C PHE A 56 -10.20 -0.85 17.34
N PHE A 57 -10.77 0.33 17.60
CA PHE A 57 -10.04 1.59 17.47
C PHE A 57 -8.84 1.66 18.41
N TRP A 58 -8.95 1.09 19.61
CA TRP A 58 -7.85 0.98 20.57
C TRP A 58 -6.78 -0.03 20.16
N LEU A 59 -7.16 -1.14 19.53
CA LEU A 59 -6.22 -2.16 19.05
C LEU A 59 -5.55 -1.82 17.72
N ALA A 60 -6.18 -0.96 16.91
CA ALA A 60 -5.68 -0.62 15.59
C ALA A 60 -4.36 0.18 15.73
N ALA A 61 -3.29 -0.35 15.14
CA ALA A 61 -2.02 0.35 15.07
C ALA A 61 -2.19 1.65 14.26
N THR A 62 -1.96 2.80 14.90
CA THR A 62 -2.03 4.10 14.22
C THR A 62 -0.97 4.17 13.13
N VAL A 63 -1.39 4.29 11.87
CA VAL A 63 -0.47 4.49 10.75
C VAL A 63 -0.38 5.97 10.47
N TRP A 64 0.72 6.57 10.88
CA TRP A 64 1.06 7.94 10.53
C TRP A 64 1.79 7.93 9.18
N LYS A 65 1.24 8.64 8.19
CA LYS A 65 1.92 8.89 6.91
C LYS A 65 2.35 10.36 6.88
N ALA A 66 3.63 10.61 6.67
CA ALA A 66 4.15 11.93 6.38
C ALA A 66 4.36 12.02 4.87
N ASP A 67 3.47 12.71 4.17
CA ASP A 67 3.68 13.06 2.77
C ASP A 67 4.70 14.21 2.73
N THR A 68 5.97 13.88 2.47
CA THR A 68 6.98 14.91 2.25
C THR A 68 7.00 15.27 0.78
N LEU A 69 6.61 16.52 0.49
CA LEU A 69 6.73 17.07 -0.85
C LEU A 69 8.22 17.40 -1.07
N ILE A 70 8.92 16.56 -1.84
CA ILE A 70 10.29 16.88 -2.26
C ILE A 70 10.19 17.92 -3.36
N GLN A 71 10.26 19.19 -2.97
CA GLN A 71 10.36 20.30 -3.91
C GLN A 71 11.81 20.38 -4.39
N PHE A 72 12.06 19.88 -5.61
CA PHE A 72 13.30 20.15 -6.31
C PHE A 72 13.28 21.61 -6.75
N GLU A 73 13.85 22.50 -5.93
CA GLU A 73 14.17 23.85 -6.36
C GLU A 73 15.33 23.74 -7.36
N PRO A 74 15.15 24.02 -8.66
CA PRO A 74 16.29 24.13 -9.55
C PRO A 74 17.13 25.31 -9.04
N GLN A 75 18.33 25.02 -8.54
CA GLN A 75 19.33 26.05 -8.20
C GLN A 75 19.77 26.78 -9.47
N THR A 76 18.92 27.68 -9.96
CA THR A 76 19.23 28.63 -11.02
C THR A 76 19.16 30.02 -10.42
N ARG A 77 20.02 30.30 -9.45
CA ARG A 77 20.37 31.67 -9.04
C ARG A 77 21.64 31.65 -8.19
N VAL A 78 22.77 31.65 -8.88
CA VAL A 78 23.99 32.24 -8.34
C VAL A 78 23.67 33.71 -8.07
N PRO A 79 23.95 34.27 -6.88
CA PRO A 79 23.80 35.69 -6.64
C PRO A 79 24.94 36.38 -7.39
N THR A 80 24.70 36.75 -8.66
CA THR A 80 25.62 37.59 -9.41
C THR A 80 25.66 38.93 -8.69
N LEU A 81 26.81 39.25 -8.09
CA LEU A 81 27.10 40.55 -7.52
C LEU A 81 26.78 41.62 -8.57
N VAL A 82 25.79 42.47 -8.27
CA VAL A 82 25.48 43.66 -9.06
C VAL A 82 26.69 44.59 -8.97
N GLY A 83 27.56 44.56 -9.98
CA GLY A 83 28.71 45.45 -10.05
C GLY A 83 29.89 45.02 -10.92
N ALA A 84 29.95 43.78 -11.43
CA ALA A 84 31.14 43.28 -12.13
C ALA A 84 31.06 43.25 -13.68
N ASP A 85 29.93 43.61 -14.29
CA ASP A 85 29.71 43.45 -15.74
C ASP A 85 29.63 44.77 -16.52
N ALA A 86 30.62 45.66 -16.33
CA ALA A 86 30.79 46.83 -17.21
C ALA A 86 31.84 46.63 -18.31
N ASN A 87 32.54 45.50 -18.38
CA ASN A 87 33.62 45.29 -19.37
C ASN A 87 33.75 43.81 -19.75
N LYS A 88 32.90 43.32 -20.67
CA LYS A 88 33.12 42.03 -21.35
C LYS A 88 32.31 41.90 -22.64
N ALA A 89 32.49 42.86 -23.55
CA ALA A 89 32.39 42.55 -24.98
C ALA A 89 33.80 42.09 -25.42
N ASP A 90 33.90 40.98 -26.15
CA ASP A 90 35.15 40.32 -26.60
C ASP A 90 36.00 39.60 -25.55
N ARG A 91 35.55 38.43 -25.10
CA ARG A 91 36.50 37.34 -24.80
C ARG A 91 36.12 36.04 -25.51
N PRO A 92 37.09 35.34 -26.12
CA PRO A 92 36.88 34.05 -26.76
C PRO A 92 36.52 32.98 -25.72
N LYS A 93 35.75 31.98 -26.15
CA LYS A 93 35.33 30.79 -25.38
C LYS A 93 36.52 30.15 -24.66
N GLU A 94 36.71 30.51 -23.38
CA GLU A 94 37.64 29.86 -22.47
C GLU A 94 37.09 28.48 -22.06
N ALA A 95 37.94 27.47 -22.15
CA ALA A 95 37.68 26.11 -21.71
C ALA A 95 37.28 26.09 -20.21
N PRO A 96 36.47 25.11 -19.77
CA PRO A 96 35.99 25.04 -18.39
C PRO A 96 37.16 25.09 -17.40
N SER A 97 37.21 26.14 -16.59
CA SER A 97 38.24 26.37 -15.58
C SER A 97 38.27 25.20 -14.58
N LEU A 98 39.47 24.73 -14.26
CA LEU A 98 39.76 23.65 -13.30
C LEU A 98 39.06 23.87 -11.94
N GLU A 99 38.84 25.12 -11.52
CA GLU A 99 38.06 25.49 -10.33
C GLU A 99 36.64 24.89 -10.30
N GLY A 100 35.95 24.85 -11.45
CA GLY A 100 34.57 24.35 -11.53
C GLY A 100 34.47 22.83 -11.42
N GLN A 101 35.54 22.10 -11.74
CA GLN A 101 35.58 20.65 -11.60
C GLN A 101 35.84 20.23 -10.14
N MET A 102 36.50 21.07 -9.33
CA MET A 102 36.73 20.80 -7.91
C MET A 102 35.44 20.94 -7.06
N GLU A 103 34.54 21.84 -7.44
CA GLU A 103 33.23 22.04 -6.78
C GLU A 103 32.30 20.81 -6.96
N VAL A 104 32.33 20.18 -8.14
CA VAL A 104 31.53 18.97 -8.45
C VAL A 104 32.04 17.75 -7.68
N LEU A 105 33.34 17.64 -7.44
CA LEU A 105 33.90 16.55 -6.65
C LEU A 105 33.62 16.72 -5.14
N ARG A 106 33.55 17.96 -4.65
CA ARG A 106 33.22 18.25 -3.24
C ARG A 106 31.74 17.97 -2.92
N SER A 107 30.84 18.30 -3.85
CA SER A 107 29.41 18.00 -3.70
C SER A 107 29.11 16.50 -3.69
N ARG A 108 29.89 15.67 -4.40
CA ARG A 108 29.77 14.20 -4.36
C ARG A 108 30.23 13.60 -3.03
N ALA A 109 31.24 14.18 -2.39
CA ALA A 109 31.74 13.71 -1.10
C ALA A 109 30.79 14.00 0.06
N LEU A 110 29.97 15.06 -0.04
CA LEU A 110 29.01 15.46 1.00
C LEU A 110 27.64 14.76 0.88
N LEU A 111 27.28 14.23 -0.29
CA LEU A 111 25.99 13.55 -0.51
C LEU A 111 25.97 12.09 -0.02
N LEU A 112 27.11 11.39 -0.07
CA LEU A 112 27.21 9.98 0.35
C LEU A 112 26.90 9.75 1.85
N PRO A 113 27.37 10.60 2.80
CA PRO A 113 27.02 10.48 4.21
C PRO A 113 25.55 10.80 4.46
N VAL A 114 24.98 11.80 3.79
CA VAL A 114 23.58 12.20 3.98
C VAL A 114 22.61 11.13 3.46
N ILE A 115 22.94 10.42 2.37
CA ILE A 115 22.14 9.28 1.90
C ILE A 115 22.23 8.10 2.87
N ALA A 116 23.40 7.86 3.47
CA ALA A 116 23.58 6.82 4.48
C ALA A 116 22.90 7.16 5.82
N GLU A 117 22.81 8.45 6.18
CA GLU A 117 22.26 8.93 7.44
C GLU A 117 20.74 9.19 7.38
N VAL A 118 20.22 9.62 6.23
CA VAL A 118 18.78 9.85 6.04
C VAL A 118 18.01 8.54 5.92
N GLY A 119 18.68 7.41 5.64
CA GLY A 119 18.04 6.09 5.63
C GLY A 119 16.75 6.12 4.83
N ALA A 120 16.80 6.63 3.59
CA ALA A 120 15.64 6.78 2.72
C ALA A 120 14.99 5.41 2.48
N ASP A 121 14.08 5.10 3.39
CA ASP A 121 13.39 3.83 3.55
C ASP A 121 12.35 3.73 2.43
N VAL A 122 12.61 2.83 1.48
CA VAL A 122 11.63 2.48 0.45
C VAL A 122 10.53 1.69 1.15
N GLN A 123 9.50 2.38 1.62
CA GLN A 123 8.30 1.73 2.14
C GLN A 123 7.57 1.02 1.00
N LEU A 124 7.85 -0.27 0.87
CA LEU A 124 7.03 -1.22 0.13
C LEU A 124 5.67 -1.33 0.84
N GLY A 125 4.71 -0.51 0.38
CA GLY A 125 3.34 -0.61 0.83
C GLY A 125 2.76 -1.94 0.37
N ALA A 126 2.64 -2.92 1.28
CA ALA A 126 1.87 -4.13 1.04
C ALA A 126 0.44 -3.71 0.65
N ALA A 127 0.12 -3.83 -0.64
CA ALA A 127 -1.18 -3.51 -1.18
C ALA A 127 -2.21 -4.50 -0.61
N LYS A 128 -2.87 -4.04 0.45
CA LYS A 128 -4.17 -4.43 1.02
C LYS A 128 -4.96 -5.47 0.20
N ALA A 129 -4.71 -6.76 0.44
CA ALA A 129 -5.66 -7.82 0.12
C ALA A 129 -6.81 -7.79 1.15
N TRP A 130 -8.04 -7.60 0.66
CA TRP A 130 -9.23 -7.46 1.49
C TRP A 130 -9.66 -8.83 2.02
N GLY A 131 -9.31 -9.15 3.26
CA GLY A 131 -9.79 -10.33 3.97
C GLY A 131 -8.86 -10.72 5.13
N PHE A 132 -9.33 -10.54 6.36
CA PHE A 132 -8.72 -11.05 7.61
C PHE A 132 -7.17 -11.00 7.69
N VAL A 133 -6.61 -9.87 8.14
CA VAL A 133 -5.20 -9.84 8.55
C VAL A 133 -5.09 -10.36 9.99
N PRO A 134 -4.39 -11.48 10.25
CA PRO A 134 -4.05 -11.86 11.62
C PRO A 134 -3.04 -10.85 12.20
N LEU A 135 -3.25 -10.45 13.45
CA LEU A 135 -2.28 -9.72 14.27
C LEU A 135 -0.99 -10.54 14.37
N GLY A 136 0.00 -10.28 13.51
CA GLY A 136 1.25 -11.04 13.50
C GLY A 136 2.30 -10.40 12.61
N HIS A 137 3.43 -10.03 13.23
CA HIS A 137 4.75 -9.74 12.66
C HIS A 137 4.79 -8.97 11.33
N ARG A 138 5.12 -7.67 11.40
CA ARG A 138 5.59 -6.92 10.22
C ARG A 138 6.93 -7.51 9.80
N HIS A 139 6.91 -8.36 8.78
CA HIS A 139 8.13 -8.84 8.13
C HIS A 139 8.66 -7.69 7.27
N GLY A 140 9.81 -7.14 7.66
CA GLY A 140 10.54 -6.21 6.81
C GLY A 140 11.19 -6.99 5.67
N VAL A 141 11.19 -6.40 4.48
CA VAL A 141 11.92 -6.94 3.33
C VAL A 141 13.18 -6.10 3.16
N VAL A 142 14.34 -6.74 3.24
CA VAL A 142 15.61 -6.07 2.94
C VAL A 142 15.99 -6.39 1.49
N VAL A 143 16.01 -5.35 0.66
CA VAL A 143 16.51 -5.41 -0.72
C VAL A 143 17.95 -4.90 -0.69
N GLU A 144 18.92 -5.80 -0.84
CA GLU A 144 20.35 -5.44 -0.80
C GLU A 144 20.79 -4.72 -2.07
N ARG A 145 20.25 -5.14 -3.22
CA ARG A 145 20.62 -4.56 -4.52
C ARG A 145 19.44 -4.64 -5.48
N LEU A 146 19.09 -3.50 -6.07
CA LEU A 146 18.02 -3.39 -7.07
C LEU A 146 18.50 -2.51 -8.23
N GLU A 147 18.92 -3.14 -9.32
CA GLU A 147 19.32 -2.47 -10.55
C GLU A 147 18.24 -2.70 -11.61
N LEU A 148 17.40 -1.67 -11.80
CA LEU A 148 16.34 -1.69 -12.79
C LEU A 148 16.75 -0.91 -14.05
N PRO A 149 16.33 -1.40 -15.25
CA PRO A 149 16.44 -0.69 -16.51
C PRO A 149 15.91 0.74 -16.43
N ALA A 150 16.49 1.63 -17.23
CA ALA A 150 16.07 3.04 -17.25
C ALA A 150 14.58 3.19 -17.61
N ALA A 151 14.06 2.30 -18.47
CA ALA A 151 12.67 2.27 -18.89
C ALA A 151 11.66 1.99 -17.76
N LEU A 152 12.09 1.37 -16.65
CA LEU A 152 11.24 1.04 -15.50
C LEU A 152 11.41 2.02 -14.33
N ARG A 153 12.38 2.95 -14.38
CA ARG A 153 12.56 3.95 -13.33
C ARG A 153 11.40 4.93 -13.32
N GLY A 154 10.88 5.20 -12.13
CA GLY A 154 9.72 6.11 -11.94
C GLY A 154 8.36 5.46 -12.21
N ARG A 155 8.31 4.17 -12.58
CA ARG A 155 7.06 3.41 -12.59
C ARG A 155 6.80 2.79 -11.22
N ALA A 156 5.54 2.72 -10.83
CA ALA A 156 5.13 1.91 -9.68
C ALA A 156 5.40 0.44 -10.01
N LEU A 157 6.00 -0.31 -9.09
CA LEU A 157 6.25 -1.74 -9.22
C LEU A 157 5.79 -2.42 -7.93
N ASN A 158 5.22 -3.61 -8.05
CA ASN A 158 4.77 -4.41 -6.92
C ASN A 158 5.78 -5.54 -6.68
N LEU A 159 6.37 -5.56 -5.49
CA LEU A 159 7.20 -6.68 -5.03
C LEU A 159 6.39 -7.51 -4.05
N GLU A 160 6.15 -8.77 -4.39
CA GLU A 160 5.46 -9.72 -3.54
C GLU A 160 6.40 -10.85 -3.14
N ILE A 161 6.34 -11.25 -1.87
CA ILE A 161 7.15 -12.32 -1.31
C ILE A 161 6.23 -13.37 -0.71
N ALA A 162 6.35 -14.61 -1.19
CA ALA A 162 5.58 -15.76 -0.73
C ALA A 162 6.44 -17.02 -0.79
N ASP A 163 6.36 -17.86 0.23
CA ASP A 163 7.00 -19.19 0.27
C ASP A 163 8.51 -19.19 -0.05
N GLY A 164 9.24 -18.18 0.43
CA GLY A 164 10.68 -18.02 0.16
C GLY A 164 11.03 -17.61 -1.26
N ARG A 165 10.04 -17.27 -2.08
CA ARG A 165 10.17 -16.71 -3.42
C ARG A 165 9.69 -15.28 -3.44
N TRP A 166 10.20 -14.51 -4.38
CA TRP A 166 9.75 -13.15 -4.63
C TRP A 166 9.40 -13.00 -6.10
N ARG A 167 8.39 -12.17 -6.37
CA ARG A 167 7.95 -11.79 -7.71
C ARG A 167 7.81 -10.27 -7.80
N LEU A 168 8.29 -9.71 -8.90
CA LEU A 168 8.17 -8.30 -9.24
C LEU A 168 7.16 -8.18 -10.38
N THR A 169 6.07 -7.46 -10.17
CA THR A 169 5.02 -7.21 -11.15
C THR A 169 4.86 -5.72 -11.44
N ASP A 170 4.40 -5.39 -12.65
CA ASP A 170 3.93 -4.04 -13.01
C ASP A 170 2.53 -3.80 -12.37
N PRO A 171 2.02 -2.57 -12.26
CA PRO A 171 0.66 -2.23 -11.83
C PRO A 171 -0.48 -2.96 -12.56
N ASN A 172 -0.21 -3.57 -13.72
CA ASN A 172 -1.16 -4.43 -14.43
C ASN A 172 -1.05 -5.92 -14.06
N ASP A 173 -0.35 -6.25 -12.97
CA ASP A 173 -0.03 -7.61 -12.51
C ASP A 173 0.74 -8.47 -13.52
N VAL A 174 1.44 -7.83 -14.46
CA VAL A 174 2.31 -8.50 -15.42
C VAL A 174 3.63 -8.85 -14.72
N LEU A 175 3.97 -10.13 -14.68
CA LEU A 175 5.22 -10.63 -14.11
C LEU A 175 6.43 -10.12 -14.91
N LEU A 176 7.30 -9.38 -14.24
CA LEU A 176 8.55 -8.89 -14.80
C LEU A 176 9.70 -9.84 -14.47
N ILE A 177 9.86 -10.18 -13.18
CA ILE A 177 10.94 -11.02 -12.66
C ILE A 177 10.42 -11.86 -11.50
N GLU A 178 10.95 -13.08 -11.36
CA GLU A 178 10.84 -13.88 -10.15
C GLU A 178 12.19 -14.41 -9.69
N GLY A 179 12.30 -14.72 -8.39
CA GLY A 179 13.51 -15.27 -7.79
C GLY A 179 13.28 -15.90 -6.42
N GLN A 180 14.35 -16.45 -5.85
CA GLN A 180 14.36 -16.94 -4.47
C GLN A 180 14.94 -15.89 -3.53
N VAL A 181 14.39 -15.80 -2.32
CA VAL A 181 14.93 -14.93 -1.26
C VAL A 181 16.32 -15.45 -0.86
N GLY A 182 17.30 -14.55 -0.80
CA GLY A 182 18.71 -14.84 -0.53
C GLY A 182 19.53 -15.22 -1.76
N ALA A 183 18.92 -15.32 -2.95
CA ALA A 183 19.61 -15.62 -4.19
C ALA A 183 19.55 -14.41 -5.15
N PRO A 184 20.70 -13.94 -5.69
CA PRO A 184 20.69 -12.88 -6.70
C PRO A 184 20.15 -13.43 -8.02
N VAL A 185 19.26 -12.68 -8.65
CA VAL A 185 18.73 -12.97 -10.00
C VAL A 185 19.22 -11.90 -10.96
N SER A 186 19.83 -12.35 -12.06
CA SER A 186 20.23 -11.52 -13.19
C SER A 186 19.42 -11.94 -14.41
N THR A 187 18.69 -10.99 -15.01
CA THR A 187 17.94 -11.23 -16.24
C THR A 187 17.91 -9.97 -17.11
N GLN A 188 17.42 -10.07 -18.34
CA GLN A 188 17.21 -8.92 -19.19
C GLN A 188 15.75 -8.48 -19.14
N LEU A 189 15.51 -7.24 -18.72
CA LEU A 189 14.20 -6.59 -18.73
C LEU A 189 14.22 -5.49 -19.78
N ALA A 190 13.25 -5.50 -20.70
CA ALA A 190 13.17 -4.52 -21.78
C ALA A 190 14.47 -4.39 -22.61
N GLY A 191 15.24 -5.48 -22.74
CA GLY A 191 16.50 -5.50 -23.48
C GLY A 191 17.71 -4.95 -22.72
N GLU A 192 17.55 -4.55 -21.45
CA GLU A 192 18.64 -4.10 -20.57
C GLU A 192 18.88 -5.10 -19.44
N PRO A 193 20.13 -5.29 -18.97
CA PRO A 193 20.41 -6.15 -17.84
C PRO A 193 19.82 -5.57 -16.55
N ALA A 194 19.18 -6.44 -15.77
CA ALA A 194 18.58 -6.14 -14.48
C ALA A 194 19.11 -7.13 -13.44
N ILE A 195 19.52 -6.61 -12.28
CA ILE A 195 20.01 -7.43 -11.16
C ILE A 195 19.17 -7.12 -9.94
N VAL A 196 18.59 -8.15 -9.33
CA VAL A 196 17.77 -8.03 -8.14
C VAL A 196 18.28 -9.01 -7.08
N HIS A 197 18.60 -8.50 -5.90
CA HIS A 197 18.99 -9.28 -4.74
C HIS A 197 18.11 -8.92 -3.53
N VAL A 198 17.24 -9.84 -3.15
CA VAL A 198 16.37 -9.73 -1.97
C VAL A 198 16.98 -10.62 -0.90
N ALA A 199 17.59 -10.04 0.13
CA ALA A 199 18.46 -10.77 1.03
C ALA A 199 17.70 -11.60 2.07
N THR A 200 16.64 -11.05 2.66
CA THR A 200 15.87 -11.74 3.69
C THR A 200 14.53 -11.03 3.94
N ALA A 201 13.46 -11.84 4.02
CA ALA A 201 12.19 -11.47 4.64
C ALA A 201 12.23 -11.94 6.10
N GLY A 202 12.97 -11.21 6.93
CA GLY A 202 13.22 -11.57 8.33
C GLY A 202 12.52 -10.59 9.26
N PRO A 203 12.35 -10.94 10.54
CA PRO A 203 12.05 -9.92 11.54
C PRO A 203 13.15 -8.86 11.45
N LEU A 204 12.76 -7.59 11.24
CA LEU A 204 13.71 -6.48 11.21
C LEU A 204 14.65 -6.62 12.42
N PRO A 205 15.98 -6.56 12.23
CA PRO A 205 16.88 -6.57 13.38
C PRO A 205 16.43 -5.42 14.27
N MET A 206 16.05 -5.77 15.50
CA MET A 206 15.62 -4.82 16.51
C MET A 206 16.76 -3.81 16.64
N GLN A 207 16.58 -2.58 16.14
CA GLN A 207 17.62 -1.56 16.18
C GLN A 207 17.96 -1.36 17.65
N LEU A 208 19.14 -1.83 18.05
CA LEU A 208 19.68 -1.61 19.38
C LEU A 208 19.78 -0.09 19.58
N PRO A 209 19.26 0.47 20.69
CA PRO A 209 19.42 1.88 20.96
C PRO A 209 20.91 2.19 20.96
N LEU A 210 21.31 3.15 20.13
CA LEU A 210 22.65 3.73 20.17
C LEU A 210 22.81 4.39 21.54
N THR A 211 23.32 3.65 22.52
CA THR A 211 23.89 4.23 23.74
C THR A 211 25.11 5.04 23.30
N GLY A 212 24.90 6.35 23.19
CA GLY A 212 25.98 7.30 23.02
C GLY A 212 26.98 7.21 24.17
N CYS A 213 28.25 7.25 23.80
CA CYS A 213 29.34 7.66 24.69
C CYS A 213 29.39 9.18 24.77
#